data_AF-A0A842KPH7-F1
#
_entry.id   AF-A0A842KPH7-F1
#
_cell.length_a   1.000
_cell.length_b   1.000
_cell.length_c   1.000
_cell.angle_alpha   90.00
_cell.angle_beta   90.00
_cell.angle_gamma   90.00
#
_symmetry.space_group_name_H-M   'P 1'
#
loop_
_entity.id
_entity.type
_entity.pdbx_description
1 polymer ?
#
loop_
_entity_poly.entity_id
_entity_poly.type
_entity_poly.pdbx_seq_one_letter_code
_entity_poly.pdbx_strand_id
1 'polypeptide(L)'
;MKYILLALLLFISFAYGASGLSITIGEATYNNPEYKEAMMDYFQSITDKGIKDASIDVVRAQDVNRISEDVTGEIYNPDQIFSCAMVDLENDNLTIIVDQDKIKKAT
;
A
#
# COMPACT_ATOMS: atom_id res chain seq x y z
N MET A 1 2.77 -12.16 17.06
CA MET A 1 2.57 -10.96 16.21
C MET A 1 2.92 -11.25 14.75
N LYS A 2 2.32 -12.28 14.13
CA LYS A 2 2.60 -12.66 12.73
C LYS A 2 1.35 -12.65 11.84
N TYR A 3 0.20 -12.36 12.45
CA TYR A 3 -1.13 -12.46 11.81
C TYR A 3 -1.78 -11.09 11.53
N ILE A 4 -1.26 -10.00 12.10
CA ILE A 4 -1.81 -8.65 11.90
C ILE A 4 -1.48 -8.13 10.50
N LEU A 5 -0.27 -8.40 10.00
CA LEU A 5 0.10 -8.09 8.61
C LEU A 5 -0.76 -8.86 7.59
N LEU A 6 -1.18 -10.08 7.95
CA LEU A 6 -1.99 -10.96 7.11
C LEU A 6 -3.47 -10.52 7.07
N ALA A 7 -3.96 -9.90 8.13
CA ALA A 7 -5.34 -9.42 8.22
C ALA A 7 -5.58 -8.15 7.36
N LEU A 8 -4.57 -7.29 7.18
CA LEU A 8 -4.67 -6.10 6.33
C LEU A 8 -4.80 -6.47 4.83
N LEU A 9 -4.21 -7.59 4.41
CA LEU A 9 -4.25 -8.11 3.05
C LEU A 9 -5.63 -8.70 2.66
N LEU A 10 -6.47 -9.08 3.63
CA LEU A 10 -7.74 -9.78 3.36
C LEU A 10 -8.92 -8.86 2.99
N PHE A 11 -8.82 -7.54 3.22
CA PHE A 11 -9.87 -6.60 2.82
C PHE A 11 -9.82 -6.20 1.34
N ILE A 12 -8.77 -6.61 0.62
CA ILE A 12 -8.57 -6.31 -0.80
C ILE A 12 -9.33 -7.35 -1.64
N SER A 13 -10.66 -7.37 -1.50
CA SER A 13 -11.49 -8.28 -2.30
C SER A 13 -11.67 -7.73 -3.72
N PHE A 14 -10.82 -8.22 -4.62
CA PHE A 14 -11.09 -8.53 -6.03
C PHE A 14 -11.63 -7.40 -6.92
N ALA A 15 -10.80 -6.41 -7.20
CA ALA A 15 -10.76 -5.78 -8.51
C ALA A 15 -9.44 -6.18 -9.17
N TYR A 16 -9.42 -7.32 -9.86
CA TYR A 16 -8.30 -7.64 -10.74
C TYR A 16 -8.32 -6.61 -11.88
N GLY A 17 -7.42 -5.63 -11.82
CA GLY A 17 -7.10 -4.82 -12.98
C GLY A 17 -6.65 -5.74 -14.11
N ALA A 18 -6.95 -5.36 -15.36
CA ALA A 18 -6.61 -6.17 -16.54
C ALA A 18 -5.10 -6.48 -16.66
N SER A 19 -4.26 -5.74 -15.94
CA SER A 19 -2.81 -5.94 -15.84
C SER A 19 -2.36 -7.03 -14.86
N GLY A 20 -3.25 -7.59 -14.03
CA GLY A 20 -2.82 -8.48 -12.94
C GLY A 20 -2.04 -7.78 -11.82
N LEU A 21 -1.98 -6.44 -11.83
CA LEU A 21 -1.37 -5.63 -10.77
C LEU A 21 -2.43 -4.99 -9.87
N SER A 22 -2.10 -4.88 -8.58
CA SER A 22 -2.84 -4.06 -7.61
C SER A 22 -1.89 -3.06 -6.95
N ILE A 23 -2.32 -1.81 -6.88
CA ILE A 23 -1.59 -0.71 -6.27
C ILE A 23 -2.43 -0.14 -5.14
N THR A 24 -1.80 0.12 -4.00
CA THR A 24 -2.39 0.86 -2.89
C THR A 24 -1.58 2.13 -2.62
N ILE A 25 -2.28 3.24 -2.43
CA ILE A 25 -1.68 4.54 -2.16
C ILE A 25 -2.36 5.14 -0.92
N GLY A 26 -1.57 5.56 0.05
CA GLY A 26 -2.05 6.24 1.24
C GLY A 26 -2.62 7.62 0.92
N GLU A 27 -3.61 8.05 1.71
CA GLU A 27 -4.34 9.30 1.49
C GLU A 27 -3.44 10.54 1.39
N ALA A 28 -2.39 10.63 2.21
CA ALA A 28 -1.44 11.75 2.14
C ALA A 28 -0.65 11.73 0.83
N THR A 29 -0.20 10.55 0.39
CA THR A 29 0.50 10.42 -0.90
C THR A 29 -0.44 10.69 -2.08
N TYR A 30 -1.67 10.18 -2.04
CA TYR A 30 -2.65 10.39 -3.10
C TYR A 30 -2.98 11.87 -3.30
N ASN A 31 -3.05 12.64 -2.21
CA ASN A 31 -3.32 14.08 -2.22
C ASN A 31 -2.10 14.95 -2.54
N ASN A 32 -0.91 14.35 -2.71
CA ASN A 32 0.31 15.01 -3.17
C ASN A 32 0.62 14.55 -4.61
N PRO A 33 0.23 15.32 -5.65
CA PRO A 33 0.38 14.90 -7.04
C PRO A 33 1.81 14.56 -7.45
N GLU A 34 2.78 15.35 -6.97
CA GLU A 34 4.21 15.17 -7.29
C GLU A 34 4.74 13.86 -6.70
N TYR A 35 4.44 13.59 -5.43
CA TYR A 35 4.90 12.36 -4.80
C TYR A 35 4.18 11.12 -5.34
N LYS A 36 2.88 11.25 -5.64
CA LYS A 36 2.11 10.20 -6.32
C LYS A 36 2.72 9.86 -7.67
N GLU A 37 3.04 10.85 -8.51
CA GLU A 37 3.65 10.64 -9.82
C GLU A 37 5.00 9.94 -9.69
N ALA A 38 5.87 10.42 -8.78
CA ALA A 38 7.17 9.79 -8.53
C ALA A 38 7.05 8.31 -8.13
N MET A 39 6.05 7.96 -7.31
CA MET A 39 5.80 6.56 -6.91
C MET A 39 5.25 5.72 -8.05
N MET A 40 4.35 6.27 -8.88
CA MET A 40 3.84 5.58 -10.07
C MET A 40 4.95 5.33 -11.08
N ASP A 41 5.83 6.30 -11.32
CA ASP A 41 6.99 6.14 -12.20
C ASP A 41 7.95 5.08 -11.68
N TYR A 42 8.22 5.08 -10.38
CA TYR A 42 9.01 4.03 -9.74
C TYR A 42 8.37 2.65 -9.95
N PHE A 43 7.07 2.51 -9.71
CA PHE A 43 6.35 1.25 -9.93
C PHE A 43 6.42 0.78 -11.38
N GLN A 44 6.24 1.67 -12.36
CA GLN A 44 6.42 1.33 -13.78
C GLN A 44 7.86 0.92 -14.09
N SER A 45 8.87 1.49 -13.42
CA SER A 45 10.27 1.18 -13.68
C SER A 45 10.70 -0.22 -13.22
N ILE A 46 9.97 -0.82 -12.28
CA ILE A 46 10.26 -2.13 -11.70
C ILE A 46 9.36 -3.26 -12.23
N THR A 47 8.51 -2.98 -13.22
CA THR A 47 7.60 -3.96 -13.85
C THR A 47 7.54 -3.75 -15.36
N ASP A 48 7.37 -4.84 -16.09
CA ASP A 48 7.12 -4.84 -17.53
C ASP A 48 5.63 -4.67 -17.88
N LYS A 49 4.74 -4.82 -16.89
CA LYS A 49 3.29 -4.64 -17.05
C LYS A 49 2.90 -3.15 -17.06
N GLY A 50 1.81 -2.81 -17.73
CA GLY A 50 1.30 -1.44 -17.76
C GLY A 50 0.61 -1.07 -16.44
N ILE A 51 1.16 -0.11 -15.69
CA ILE A 51 0.55 0.33 -14.41
C ILE A 51 -0.76 1.09 -14.61
N LYS A 52 -1.02 1.63 -15.81
CA LYS A 52 -2.24 2.39 -16.14
C LYS A 52 -3.50 1.53 -16.06
N ASP A 53 -3.33 0.21 -16.21
CA ASP A 53 -4.40 -0.77 -16.19
C ASP A 53 -4.45 -1.54 -14.84
N ALA A 54 -3.69 -1.07 -13.84
CA ALA A 54 -3.71 -1.61 -12.48
C ALA A 54 -4.91 -1.09 -11.70
N SER A 55 -5.45 -1.91 -10.80
CA SER A 55 -6.41 -1.44 -9.82
C SER A 55 -5.68 -0.59 -8.79
N ILE A 56 -6.12 0.65 -8.57
CA ILE A 56 -5.52 1.58 -7.61
C ILE A 56 -6.52 1.85 -6.50
N ASP A 57 -6.19 1.43 -5.29
CA ASP A 57 -6.98 1.69 -4.09
C ASP A 57 -6.31 2.75 -3.21
N VAL A 58 -7.12 3.62 -2.60
CA VAL A 58 -6.64 4.65 -1.68
C VAL A 58 -6.90 4.21 -0.25
N VAL A 59 -5.83 4.04 0.53
CA VAL A 59 -5.91 3.71 1.96
C VAL A 59 -6.12 5.00 2.74
N ARG A 60 -7.29 5.15 3.35
CA ARG A 60 -7.66 6.37 4.09
C ARG A 60 -7.26 6.30 5.55
N ALA A 61 -7.09 7.45 6.18
CA ALA A 61 -6.85 7.54 7.61
C ALA A 61 -7.96 6.85 8.41
N GLN A 62 -9.22 6.93 7.98
CA GLN A 62 -10.32 6.23 8.62
C GLN A 62 -10.15 4.69 8.59
N ASP A 63 -9.65 4.14 7.48
CA ASP A 63 -9.42 2.70 7.33
C ASP A 63 -8.29 2.23 8.25
N VAL A 64 -7.25 3.04 8.38
CA VAL A 64 -6.10 2.79 9.27
C VAL A 64 -6.53 2.90 10.74
N ASN A 65 -7.22 3.98 11.10
CA ASN A 65 -7.64 4.27 12.48
C ASN A 65 -8.59 3.21 13.03
N ARG A 66 -9.45 2.64 12.18
CA ARG A 66 -10.31 1.49 12.55
C ARG A 66 -9.54 0.31 13.13
N ILE A 67 -8.24 0.19 12.83
CA ILE A 67 -7.37 -0.89 13.33
C ILE A 67 -6.36 -0.35 14.34
N SER A 68 -5.71 0.79 14.06
CA SER A 68 -4.61 1.29 14.91
C SER A 68 -5.07 1.73 16.29
N GLU A 69 -6.30 2.25 16.42
CA GLU A 69 -6.85 2.68 17.71
C GLU A 69 -6.89 1.49 18.70
N ASP A 70 -7.35 0.32 18.25
CA ASP A 70 -7.45 -0.88 19.09
C ASP A 70 -6.11 -1.60 19.29
N VAL A 71 -5.16 -1.47 18.34
CA VAL A 71 -3.89 -2.22 18.37
C VAL A 71 -2.77 -1.45 19.07
N THR A 72 -2.64 -0.16 18.78
CA THR A 72 -1.56 0.69 19.29
C THR A 72 -2.06 1.90 20.09
N GLY A 73 -3.36 2.23 20.00
CA GLY A 73 -3.91 3.47 20.56
C GLY A 73 -3.59 4.71 19.72
N GLU A 74 -2.98 4.54 18.55
CA GLU A 74 -2.58 5.66 17.69
C GLU A 74 -3.73 6.03 16.75
N ILE A 75 -3.94 7.34 16.59
CA ILE A 75 -4.91 7.92 15.67
C ILE A 75 -4.16 8.81 14.70
N TYR A 76 -4.34 8.55 13.41
CA TYR A 76 -3.68 9.25 12.33
C TYR A 76 -4.64 10.20 11.61
N ASN A 77 -4.12 11.36 11.23
CA ASN A 77 -4.82 12.30 10.36
C ASN A 77 -4.63 11.94 8.88
N PRO A 78 -5.51 12.40 7.97
CA PRO A 78 -5.40 12.16 6.52
C PRO A 78 -4.04 12.49 5.90
N ASP A 79 -3.35 13.50 6.42
CA ASP A 79 -2.02 13.95 5.98
C ASP A 79 -0.86 13.10 6.53
N GLN A 80 -1.15 12.03 7.29
CA GLN A 80 -0.14 11.16 7.90
C GLN A 80 -0.04 9.78 7.23
N ILE A 81 -0.89 9.47 6.24
CA ILE A 81 -0.90 8.16 5.57
C ILE A 81 -0.07 8.22 4.28
N PHE A 82 1.25 8.07 4.39
CA PHE A 82 2.21 8.15 3.27
C PHE A 82 2.52 6.82 2.57
N SER A 83 1.75 5.76 2.83
CA SER A 83 2.03 4.41 2.33
C SER A 83 1.90 4.31 0.81
N CYS A 84 2.69 3.44 0.18
CA CYS A 84 2.54 3.03 -1.22
C CYS A 84 2.96 1.56 -1.35
N ALA A 85 2.18 0.75 -2.07
CA ALA A 85 2.57 -0.61 -2.41
C ALA A 85 2.03 -1.01 -3.77
N MET A 86 2.82 -1.76 -4.54
CA MET A 86 2.39 -2.44 -5.75
C MET A 86 2.60 -3.96 -5.56
N VAL A 87 1.60 -4.74 -5.93
CA VAL A 87 1.61 -6.21 -5.84
C VAL A 87 1.27 -6.80 -7.21
N ASP A 88 2.09 -7.74 -7.66
CA ASP A 88 1.79 -8.60 -8.80
C ASP A 88 0.96 -9.80 -8.34
N LEU A 89 -0.28 -9.90 -8.83
CA LEU A 89 -1.26 -10.89 -8.41
C LEU A 89 -1.24 -12.17 -9.26
N GLU A 90 -0.47 -12.19 -10.35
CA GLU A 90 -0.34 -13.37 -11.23
C GLU A 90 0.87 -14.24 -10.83
N ASN A 91 1.67 -13.81 -9.86
CA ASN A 91 2.78 -14.58 -9.33
C ASN A 91 2.33 -15.37 -8.10
N ASP A 92 2.40 -16.70 -8.19
CA ASP A 92 2.08 -17.61 -7.07
C ASP A 92 3.05 -17.46 -5.87
N ASN A 93 4.18 -16.76 -6.06
CA ASN A 93 5.20 -16.51 -5.04
C ASN A 93 5.25 -15.02 -4.66
N LEU A 94 4.52 -14.64 -3.61
CA LEU A 94 4.61 -13.30 -3.03
C LEU A 94 5.95 -13.13 -2.29
N THR A 95 6.89 -12.40 -2.90
CA THR A 95 8.15 -12.04 -2.24
C THR A 95 8.04 -10.64 -1.64
N ILE A 96 7.89 -10.54 -0.31
CA ILE A 96 7.90 -9.26 0.39
C ILE A 96 9.34 -8.89 0.71
N ILE A 97 9.90 -7.93 -0.04
CA ILE A 97 11.20 -7.34 0.25
C ILE A 97 10.98 -6.11 1.11
N VAL A 98 11.37 -6.19 2.38
CA VAL A 98 11.35 -5.04 3.28
C VAL A 98 12.78 -4.55 3.47
N ASP A 99 13.03 -3.28 3.14
CA ASP A 99 14.28 -2.59 3.45
C ASP A 99 14.37 -2.39 4.96
N GLN A 100 15.00 -3.35 5.65
CA GLN A 100 15.12 -3.40 7.11
C GLN A 100 15.84 -2.16 7.67
N ASP A 101 16.76 -1.57 6.91
CA ASP A 101 17.57 -0.42 7.35
C ASP A 101 16.73 0.86 7.51
N LYS A 102 15.55 0.90 6.87
CA LYS A 102 14.58 2.00 6.97
C LYS A 102 13.47 1.76 7.99
N ILE A 103 13.41 0.56 8.59
CA ILE A 103 12.45 0.28 9.67
C ILE A 103 12.97 0.93 10.95
N LYS A 104 12.41 2.10 11.30
CA LYS A 104 12.63 2.69 12.62
C LYS A 104 11.67 2.07 13.62
N LYS A 105 12.21 1.63 14.75
CA LYS A 105 11.41 1.17 15.89
C LYS A 105 10.63 2.37 16.45
N ALA A 106 9.30 2.36 16.33
CA ALA A 106 8.47 3.30 17.08
C ALA A 106 8.71 3.03 18.57
N THR A 107 9.27 4.01 19.27
CA THR A 107 9.57 3.96 20.71
C THR A 107 8.91 5.16 21.36
#